data_AF-A0A251PIP2-F1
#
_entry.id   AF-A0A251PIP2-F1
#
_cell.length_a   1.000
_cell.length_b   1.000
_cell.length_c   1.000
_cell.angle_alpha   90.00
_cell.angle_beta   90.00
_cell.angle_gamma   90.00
#
_symmetry.space_group_name_H-M   'P 1'
#
loop_
_entity.id
_entity.type
_entity.pdbx_description
1 polymer ?
#
loop_
_entity_poly.entity_id
_entity_poly.type
_entity_poly.pdbx_seq_one_letter_code
_entity_poly.pdbx_strand_id
1 'polypeptide(L)'
;MEFASCSILRAQPFSTFILPANAINTHLCASWPSSKHNLSLALPFFSTFPRNSTFPGKCQHCDRFTAFSSISGSQDQNPSQKLAVLLEVDGVLMDAYRLGNRQTFNAAFRKLGLDCASWTEPVYLDLLRKSAGDEEKMLNLYFNRTGWPSSLPTSEKASFVKKVLQNKKIAMDEFLMSESLPLRPGVEEFIDDAYNEGIPVVILTAYSKSGDEIARSIAERLGQERISKLKIVGDKEVDQSLYGQLANSNEFSSGMDEQLAKEAIKAVQKVGY
;
A
#
# COMPACT_ATOMS: atom_id res chain seq x y z
N MET A 1 -1.86 -17.32 50.71
CA MET A 1 -1.84 -16.53 49.46
C MET A 1 -1.01 -17.33 48.47
N GLU A 2 -1.68 -18.16 47.69
CA GLU A 2 -1.05 -19.10 46.76
C GLU A 2 -0.72 -18.39 45.45
N PHE A 3 0.52 -18.57 44.98
CA PHE A 3 0.94 -18.20 43.64
C PHE A 3 0.57 -19.33 42.68
N ALA A 4 -0.37 -19.06 41.76
CA ALA A 4 -0.71 -19.99 40.70
C ALA A 4 0.39 -19.99 39.63
N SER A 5 1.08 -21.12 39.52
CA SER A 5 2.13 -21.40 38.54
C SER A 5 1.48 -21.79 37.21
N CYS A 6 1.77 -21.06 36.12
CA CYS A 6 1.30 -21.41 34.77
C CYS A 6 2.22 -22.48 34.15
N SER A 7 1.63 -23.62 33.79
CA SER A 7 2.32 -24.76 33.17
C SER A 7 2.71 -24.47 31.72
N ILE A 8 3.99 -24.66 31.41
CA ILE A 8 4.56 -24.66 30.06
C ILE A 8 4.04 -25.90 29.32
N LEU A 9 3.20 -25.71 28.30
CA LEU A 9 2.83 -26.77 27.37
C LEU A 9 3.95 -26.96 26.33
N ARG A 10 4.61 -28.12 26.41
CA ARG A 10 5.56 -28.64 25.42
C ARG A 10 4.96 -28.64 24.02
N ALA A 11 5.68 -28.07 23.06
CA ALA A 11 5.46 -28.32 21.64
C ALA A 11 5.79 -29.79 21.31
N GLN A 12 4.86 -30.51 20.69
CA GLN A 12 5.15 -31.79 20.02
C GLN A 12 5.44 -31.55 18.53
N PRO A 13 6.32 -32.36 17.91
CA PRO A 13 6.87 -32.09 16.59
C PRO A 13 5.90 -32.48 15.46
N PHE A 14 6.05 -31.75 14.36
CA PHE A 14 5.31 -31.86 13.11
C PHE A 14 5.41 -33.26 12.48
N SER A 15 4.26 -33.81 12.05
CA SER A 15 4.23 -34.98 11.16
C SER A 15 4.00 -34.50 9.73
N THR A 16 5.01 -34.74 8.89
CA THR A 16 5.02 -34.42 7.47
C THR A 16 4.38 -35.58 6.70
N PHE A 17 3.24 -35.36 6.03
CA PHE A 17 2.73 -36.29 5.03
C PHE A 17 3.08 -35.76 3.63
N ILE A 18 3.88 -36.54 2.90
CA ILE A 18 4.18 -36.37 1.48
C ILE A 18 3.30 -37.37 0.72
N LEU A 19 2.54 -36.91 -0.28
CA LEU A 19 2.04 -37.74 -1.37
C LEU A 19 2.06 -36.96 -2.71
N PRO A 20 2.16 -37.67 -3.85
CA PRO A 20 2.82 -37.18 -5.07
C PRO A 20 1.87 -36.61 -6.14
N ALA A 21 2.48 -36.02 -7.18
CA ALA A 21 1.86 -35.38 -8.34
C ALA A 21 1.55 -36.34 -9.52
N ASN A 22 0.69 -35.86 -10.44
CA ASN A 22 0.22 -36.38 -11.76
C ASN A 22 -1.21 -36.99 -11.74
N ALA A 23 -2.15 -36.79 -12.68
CA ALA A 23 -2.22 -36.04 -13.94
C ALA A 23 -3.70 -35.97 -14.47
N ILE A 24 -4.05 -34.86 -15.15
CA ILE A 24 -4.81 -34.68 -16.43
C ILE A 24 -6.30 -35.12 -16.63
N ASN A 25 -7.15 -34.12 -17.02
CA ASN A 25 -8.39 -34.06 -17.86
C ASN A 25 -9.64 -34.91 -17.51
N THR A 26 -10.91 -34.53 -17.76
CA THR A 26 -11.57 -33.58 -18.70
C THR A 26 -13.04 -33.34 -18.27
N HIS A 27 -13.61 -32.18 -18.64
CA HIS A 27 -15.03 -31.82 -18.92
C HIS A 27 -16.19 -32.26 -18.01
N LEU A 28 -17.00 -31.28 -17.56
CA LEU A 28 -18.47 -31.24 -17.73
C LEU A 28 -19.05 -29.85 -17.35
N CYS A 29 -19.88 -29.31 -18.25
CA CYS A 29 -20.65 -28.08 -18.11
C CYS A 29 -21.80 -28.22 -17.10
N ALA A 30 -22.10 -27.17 -16.32
CA ALA A 30 -23.48 -26.69 -16.06
C ALA A 30 -23.53 -25.39 -15.22
N SER A 31 -24.19 -24.38 -15.81
CA SER A 31 -25.07 -23.35 -15.19
C SER A 31 -24.61 -22.45 -14.03
N TRP A 32 -24.58 -21.14 -14.32
CA TRP A 32 -24.57 -20.01 -13.38
C TRP A 32 -25.87 -19.85 -12.57
N PRO A 33 -25.76 -19.22 -11.38
CA PRO A 33 -26.55 -18.00 -11.15
C PRO A 33 -25.71 -16.81 -10.64
N SER A 34 -26.16 -15.62 -11.05
CA SER A 34 -25.64 -14.28 -10.71
C SER A 34 -25.43 -14.01 -9.23
N SER A 35 -24.25 -13.48 -8.89
CA SER A 35 -24.07 -12.60 -7.72
C SER A 35 -22.94 -11.60 -7.97
N LYS A 36 -23.14 -10.39 -7.44
CA LYS A 36 -22.52 -9.13 -7.81
C LYS A 36 -21.02 -9.07 -7.51
N HIS A 37 -20.31 -8.36 -8.38
CA HIS A 37 -18.87 -8.27 -8.54
C HIS A 37 -18.11 -7.69 -7.32
N ASN A 38 -17.11 -8.43 -6.84
CA ASN A 38 -15.92 -7.91 -6.17
C ASN A 38 -14.72 -8.29 -7.05
N LEU A 39 -14.22 -7.35 -7.84
CA LEU A 39 -13.03 -7.55 -8.68
C LEU A 39 -11.78 -7.35 -7.82
N SER A 40 -11.23 -8.44 -7.30
CA SER A 40 -9.84 -8.49 -6.79
C SER A 40 -8.97 -9.11 -7.88
N LEU A 41 -8.31 -8.26 -8.66
CA LEU A 41 -7.29 -8.68 -9.62
C LEU A 41 -5.99 -8.95 -8.88
N ALA A 42 -5.77 -10.19 -8.45
CA ALA A 42 -4.47 -10.67 -8.02
C ALA A 42 -3.70 -11.20 -9.24
N LEU A 43 -2.61 -10.51 -9.62
CA LEU A 43 -1.64 -11.00 -10.61
C LEU A 43 -0.50 -11.74 -9.90
N PRO A 44 -0.05 -12.92 -10.37
CA PRO A 44 1.15 -13.55 -9.87
C PRO A 44 2.39 -12.96 -10.56
N PHE A 45 3.28 -12.34 -9.80
CA PHE A 45 4.60 -11.92 -10.29
C PHE A 45 5.55 -13.12 -10.41
N PHE A 46 6.04 -13.39 -11.62
CA PHE A 46 7.25 -14.16 -11.87
C PHE A 46 8.33 -13.21 -12.36
N SER A 47 9.46 -13.09 -11.66
CA SER A 47 10.62 -12.33 -12.10
C SER A 47 11.71 -13.28 -12.61
N THR A 48 12.03 -13.18 -13.89
CA THR A 48 13.32 -13.62 -14.44
C THR A 48 13.87 -12.47 -15.27
N PHE A 49 15.00 -11.90 -14.84
CA PHE A 49 15.76 -10.91 -15.61
C PHE A 49 16.88 -11.61 -16.38
N PRO A 50 17.26 -11.05 -17.53
CA PRO A 50 18.66 -10.70 -17.70
C PRO A 50 18.90 -9.28 -18.23
N ARG A 51 20.16 -8.88 -18.08
CA ARG A 51 20.75 -7.54 -18.01
C ARG A 51 21.42 -7.12 -19.33
N ASN A 52 21.60 -5.79 -19.49
CA ASN A 52 22.54 -5.01 -20.31
C ASN A 52 22.07 -4.45 -21.67
N SER A 53 22.13 -3.12 -21.82
CA SER A 53 23.05 -2.47 -22.77
C SER A 53 23.16 -0.95 -22.53
N THR A 54 24.41 -0.48 -22.46
CA THR A 54 24.94 0.90 -22.53
C THR A 54 24.59 1.60 -23.86
N PHE A 55 24.45 2.94 -23.86
CA PHE A 55 25.06 3.89 -24.84
C PHE A 55 24.71 5.38 -24.52
N PRO A 56 25.42 6.38 -25.11
CA PRO A 56 25.75 7.65 -24.47
C PRO A 56 25.23 8.88 -25.25
N GLY A 57 25.25 10.08 -24.66
CA GLY A 57 25.09 11.30 -25.45
C GLY A 57 24.82 12.56 -24.65
N LYS A 58 25.74 13.52 -24.74
CA LYS A 58 25.77 14.82 -24.05
C LYS A 58 24.74 15.81 -24.62
N CYS A 59 24.18 16.71 -23.78
CA CYS A 59 24.09 18.14 -24.13
C CYS A 59 23.88 19.04 -22.90
N GLN A 60 24.03 20.34 -23.15
CA GLN A 60 24.49 21.42 -22.28
C GLN A 60 23.37 22.17 -21.52
N HIS A 61 23.78 22.88 -20.46
CA HIS A 61 23.16 24.01 -19.72
C HIS A 61 22.16 24.87 -20.55
N CYS A 62 21.10 25.53 -20.01
CA CYS A 62 20.88 26.18 -18.72
C CYS A 62 19.37 26.47 -18.45
N ASP A 63 19.02 26.49 -17.17
CA ASP A 63 18.08 27.38 -16.44
C ASP A 63 16.52 27.30 -16.48
N ARG A 64 16.02 26.98 -15.27
CA ARG A 64 14.86 27.48 -14.49
C ARG A 64 13.43 27.19 -14.99
N PHE A 65 12.81 26.26 -14.25
CA PHE A 65 11.43 25.78 -14.31
C PHE A 65 10.37 26.78 -14.79
N THR A 66 9.87 26.54 -15.99
CA THR A 66 8.57 27.02 -16.47
C THR A 66 7.87 25.84 -17.16
N ALA A 67 6.56 25.74 -17.01
CA ALA A 67 5.70 24.64 -17.44
C ALA A 67 6.06 24.03 -18.81
N PHE A 68 6.05 22.69 -18.90
CA PHE A 68 6.34 21.92 -20.11
C PHE A 68 5.31 22.20 -21.22
N SER A 69 5.64 23.14 -22.10
CA SER A 69 5.13 23.22 -23.47
C SER A 69 6.29 22.96 -24.41
N SER A 70 6.24 21.82 -25.08
CA SER A 70 7.13 21.39 -26.16
C SER A 70 7.14 22.38 -27.33
N ILE A 71 8.33 22.79 -27.80
CA ILE A 71 8.51 23.40 -29.13
C ILE A 71 9.36 22.48 -30.01
N SER A 72 8.96 22.46 -31.27
CA SER A 72 9.03 21.42 -32.28
C SER A 72 10.38 21.22 -32.98
N GLY A 73 10.55 20.00 -33.50
CA GLY A 73 11.54 19.69 -34.53
C GLY A 73 11.34 18.29 -35.10
N SER A 74 10.83 18.22 -36.34
CA SER A 74 10.58 17.04 -37.19
C SER A 74 9.34 16.18 -36.87
N GLN A 75 8.54 15.95 -37.93
CA GLN A 75 7.34 15.13 -37.93
C GLN A 75 7.71 13.67 -37.71
N ASP A 76 7.42 13.15 -36.52
CA ASP A 76 7.02 11.76 -36.36
C ASP A 76 5.62 11.76 -35.74
N GLN A 77 4.65 11.26 -36.51
CA GLN A 77 3.26 11.11 -36.10
C GLN A 77 3.15 9.90 -35.18
N ASN A 78 3.62 10.04 -33.94
CA ASN A 78 3.18 9.23 -32.81
C ASN A 78 2.92 10.20 -31.66
N PRO A 79 1.70 10.25 -31.09
CA PRO A 79 1.44 11.12 -29.96
C PRO A 79 2.40 10.72 -28.84
N SER A 80 3.33 11.61 -28.48
CA SER A 80 4.21 11.42 -27.34
C SER A 80 3.33 11.12 -26.13
N GLN A 81 3.37 9.88 -25.67
CA GLN A 81 2.56 9.43 -24.57
C GLN A 81 3.08 10.13 -23.32
N LYS A 82 2.34 11.14 -22.84
CA LYS A 82 2.65 11.84 -21.59
C LYS A 82 2.51 10.83 -20.45
N LEU A 83 3.64 10.31 -19.97
CA LEU A 83 3.72 9.39 -18.84
C LEU A 83 3.94 10.17 -17.55
N ALA A 84 3.45 9.63 -16.44
CA ALA A 84 3.77 10.08 -15.09
C ALA A 84 3.88 8.86 -14.18
N VAL A 85 4.71 8.96 -13.16
CA VAL A 85 4.93 7.89 -12.17
C VAL A 85 4.27 8.28 -10.86
N LEU A 86 3.39 7.41 -10.36
CA LEU A 86 2.79 7.54 -9.05
C LEU A 86 3.45 6.50 -8.13
N LEU A 87 4.10 6.97 -7.08
CA LEU A 87 4.79 6.16 -6.09
C LEU A 87 3.99 6.13 -4.79
N GLU A 88 3.64 4.93 -4.36
CA GLU A 88 3.19 4.68 -3.00
C GLU A 88 4.37 4.76 -2.03
N VAL A 89 4.12 5.04 -0.77
CA VAL A 89 5.20 5.01 0.24
C VAL A 89 5.49 3.57 0.65
N ASP A 90 4.44 2.85 1.05
CA ASP A 90 4.52 1.54 1.66
C ASP A 90 4.80 0.47 0.61
N GLY A 91 5.93 -0.22 0.74
CA GLY A 91 6.35 -1.27 -0.19
C GLY A 91 7.01 -0.76 -1.47
N VAL A 92 6.99 0.54 -1.76
CA VAL A 92 7.62 1.13 -2.96
C VAL A 92 8.75 2.09 -2.59
N LEU A 93 8.50 3.16 -1.84
CA LEU A 93 9.59 4.01 -1.33
C LEU A 93 10.33 3.34 -0.16
N MET A 94 9.60 2.60 0.68
CA MET A 94 10.13 1.98 1.90
C MET A 94 9.61 0.55 2.05
N ASP A 95 10.41 -0.36 2.63
CA ASP A 95 9.99 -1.75 2.89
C ASP A 95 9.09 -1.90 4.14
N ALA A 96 8.19 -0.95 4.35
CA ALA A 96 7.31 -0.88 5.52
C ALA A 96 6.42 -2.12 5.68
N TYR A 97 5.90 -2.65 4.57
CA TYR A 97 5.03 -3.82 4.61
C TYR A 97 5.77 -5.07 5.12
N ARG A 98 7.00 -5.28 4.67
CA ARG A 98 7.81 -6.45 5.02
C ARG A 98 8.33 -6.37 6.45
N LEU A 99 8.77 -5.19 6.87
CA LEU A 99 9.43 -4.99 8.16
C LEU A 99 8.44 -4.63 9.29
N GLY A 100 7.41 -3.86 8.94
CA GLY A 100 6.50 -3.22 9.88
C GLY A 100 5.29 -4.06 10.27
N ASN A 101 4.62 -4.76 9.33
CA ASN A 101 3.29 -5.34 9.61
C ASN A 101 3.22 -6.19 10.88
N ARG A 102 4.12 -7.16 11.04
CA ARG A 102 4.15 -8.00 12.24
C ARG A 102 4.47 -7.18 13.49
N GLN A 103 5.38 -6.22 13.39
CA GLN A 103 5.78 -5.37 14.51
C GLN A 103 4.63 -4.44 14.94
N THR A 104 3.87 -3.91 14.00
CA THR A 104 2.76 -2.99 14.25
C THR A 104 1.53 -3.70 14.81
N PHE A 105 1.27 -4.97 14.42
CA PHE A 105 0.34 -5.83 15.16
C PHE A 105 0.74 -6.00 16.63
N ASN A 106 2.00 -6.35 16.87
CA ASN A 106 2.51 -6.54 18.24
C ASN A 106 2.48 -5.24 19.06
N ALA A 107 2.76 -4.10 18.43
CA ALA A 107 2.62 -2.79 19.06
C ALA A 107 1.15 -2.48 19.40
N ALA A 108 0.22 -2.78 18.50
CA ALA A 108 -1.21 -2.62 18.74
C ALA A 108 -1.73 -3.52 19.87
N PHE A 109 -1.27 -4.78 19.94
CA PHE A 109 -1.60 -5.68 21.04
C PHE A 109 -1.13 -5.12 22.38
N ARG A 110 0.13 -4.67 22.46
CA ARG A 110 0.68 -4.05 23.66
C ARG A 110 -0.09 -2.80 24.09
N LYS A 111 -0.43 -1.93 23.12
CA LYS A 111 -1.21 -0.70 23.38
C LYS A 111 -2.61 -0.98 23.93
N LEU A 112 -3.17 -2.15 23.61
CA LEU A 112 -4.47 -2.61 24.10
C LEU A 112 -4.38 -3.48 25.37
N GLY A 113 -3.19 -3.64 25.96
CA GLY A 113 -2.98 -4.48 27.14
C GLY A 113 -3.12 -5.99 26.86
N LEU A 114 -2.93 -6.41 25.62
CA LEU A 114 -2.99 -7.82 25.20
C LEU A 114 -1.59 -8.44 25.32
N ASP A 115 -1.03 -8.46 26.53
CA ASP A 115 0.37 -8.83 26.77
C ASP A 115 0.69 -10.29 26.38
N CYS A 116 -0.33 -11.15 26.41
CA CYS A 116 -0.23 -12.54 25.95
C CYS A 116 -0.28 -12.68 24.42
N ALA A 117 -0.64 -11.63 23.68
CA ALA A 117 -0.69 -11.63 22.23
C ALA A 117 0.61 -11.04 21.66
N SER A 118 1.48 -11.92 21.17
CA SER A 118 2.68 -11.52 20.43
C SER A 118 2.92 -12.48 19.29
N TRP A 119 2.81 -11.98 18.06
CA TRP A 119 3.06 -12.76 16.86
C TRP A 119 4.55 -12.82 16.57
N THR A 120 5.10 -14.01 16.74
CA THR A 120 6.41 -14.38 16.18
C THR A 120 6.30 -14.48 14.66
N GLU A 121 7.43 -14.46 13.97
CA GLU A 121 7.46 -14.56 12.51
C GLU A 121 6.76 -15.83 11.97
N PRO A 122 6.99 -17.04 12.53
CA PRO A 122 6.27 -18.24 12.07
C PRO A 122 4.75 -18.14 12.26
N VAL A 123 4.28 -17.56 13.37
CA VAL A 123 2.85 -17.38 13.64
C VAL A 123 2.24 -16.40 12.64
N TYR A 124 2.89 -15.26 12.41
CA TYR A 124 2.43 -14.27 11.45
C TYR A 124 2.35 -14.83 10.03
N LEU A 125 3.38 -15.54 9.56
CA LEU A 125 3.40 -16.13 8.22
C LEU A 125 2.35 -17.22 8.03
N ASP A 126 2.09 -18.05 9.06
CA ASP A 126 1.01 -19.05 9.03
C ASP A 126 -0.37 -18.38 8.93
N LEU A 127 -0.60 -17.34 9.73
CA LEU A 127 -1.84 -16.55 9.69
C LEU A 127 -2.02 -15.88 8.32
N LEU A 128 -0.97 -15.23 7.81
CA LEU A 128 -0.97 -14.52 6.53
C LEU A 128 -1.33 -15.47 5.38
N ARG A 129 -0.75 -16.67 5.37
CA ARG A 129 -1.04 -17.70 4.36
C ARG A 129 -2.47 -18.20 4.47
N LYS A 130 -2.96 -18.48 5.68
CA LYS A 130 -4.31 -19.03 5.91
C LYS A 130 -5.43 -18.02 5.65
N SER A 131 -5.16 -16.73 5.88
CA SER A 131 -6.12 -15.67 5.65
C SER A 131 -6.08 -15.11 4.22
N ALA A 132 -5.12 -15.54 3.39
CA ALA A 132 -4.80 -14.91 2.11
C ALA A 132 -4.54 -13.39 2.25
N GLY A 133 -3.84 -12.97 3.31
CA GLY A 133 -3.51 -11.57 3.57
C GLY A 133 -4.62 -10.74 4.26
N ASP A 134 -5.80 -11.31 4.46
CA ASP A 134 -6.92 -10.62 5.12
C ASP A 134 -6.66 -10.48 6.62
N GLU A 135 -6.37 -9.25 7.06
CA GLU A 135 -5.98 -8.94 8.44
C GLU A 135 -7.09 -9.20 9.46
N GLU A 136 -8.35 -9.00 9.09
CA GLU A 136 -9.49 -9.29 9.95
C GLU A 136 -9.60 -10.80 10.19
N LYS A 137 -9.45 -11.59 9.13
CA LYS A 137 -9.40 -13.06 9.23
C LYS A 137 -8.19 -13.53 10.01
N MET A 138 -7.02 -12.90 9.89
CA MET A 138 -5.84 -13.25 10.71
C MET A 138 -6.15 -13.12 12.19
N LEU A 139 -6.74 -12.00 12.61
CA LEU A 139 -7.10 -11.77 14.01
C LEU A 139 -8.15 -12.78 14.49
N ASN A 140 -9.20 -13.02 13.71
CA ASN A 140 -10.23 -14.00 14.04
C ASN A 140 -9.65 -15.43 14.16
N LEU A 141 -8.82 -15.87 13.21
CA LEU A 141 -8.15 -17.18 13.25
C LEU A 141 -7.27 -17.31 14.49
N TYR A 142 -6.50 -16.27 14.81
CA TYR A 142 -5.63 -16.25 15.97
C TYR A 142 -6.41 -16.37 17.27
N PHE A 143 -7.40 -15.51 17.52
CA PHE A 143 -8.15 -15.52 18.78
C PHE A 143 -9.13 -16.69 18.90
N ASN A 144 -9.65 -17.24 17.79
CA ASN A 144 -10.42 -18.48 17.83
C ASN A 144 -9.57 -19.68 18.25
N ARG A 145 -8.28 -19.70 17.91
CA ARG A 145 -7.36 -20.80 18.26
C ARG A 145 -6.73 -20.62 19.65
N THR A 146 -6.37 -19.39 20.01
CA THR A 146 -5.61 -19.09 21.24
C THR A 146 -6.50 -18.67 22.41
N GLY A 147 -7.76 -18.31 22.13
CA GLY A 147 -8.70 -17.78 23.10
C GLY A 147 -8.91 -16.28 22.94
N TRP A 148 -10.15 -15.84 23.04
CA TRP A 148 -10.50 -14.43 23.10
C TRP A 148 -10.24 -13.86 24.50
N PRO A 149 -9.99 -12.55 24.66
CA PRO A 149 -9.88 -11.94 25.98
C PRO A 149 -11.10 -12.24 26.85
N SER A 150 -10.90 -12.68 28.09
CA SER A 150 -11.99 -13.19 28.94
C SER A 150 -13.06 -12.15 29.28
N SER A 151 -12.71 -10.87 29.27
CA SER A 151 -13.62 -9.75 29.50
C SER A 151 -14.39 -9.31 28.25
N LEU A 152 -14.17 -9.93 27.09
CA LEU A 152 -14.78 -9.53 25.82
C LEU A 152 -16.07 -10.33 25.54
N PRO A 153 -17.25 -9.68 25.51
CA PRO A 153 -18.49 -10.34 25.12
C PRO A 153 -18.44 -10.85 23.68
N THR A 154 -19.11 -11.97 23.39
CA THR A 154 -19.16 -12.55 22.02
C THR A 154 -19.73 -11.57 20.99
N SER A 155 -20.71 -10.75 21.38
CA SER A 155 -21.31 -9.71 20.54
C SER A 155 -20.34 -8.60 20.14
N GLU A 156 -19.26 -8.40 20.90
CA GLU A 156 -18.31 -7.30 20.71
C GLU A 156 -17.05 -7.71 19.94
N LYS A 157 -16.91 -8.99 19.57
CA LYS A 157 -15.73 -9.51 18.86
C LYS A 157 -15.38 -8.71 17.60
N ALA A 158 -16.38 -8.37 16.78
CA ALA A 158 -16.17 -7.58 15.57
C ALA A 158 -15.67 -6.15 15.88
N SER A 159 -16.23 -5.51 16.90
CA SER A 159 -15.79 -4.17 17.34
C SER A 159 -14.35 -4.21 17.88
N PHE A 160 -14.02 -5.24 18.65
CA PHE A 160 -12.67 -5.46 19.16
C PHE A 160 -11.65 -5.65 18.03
N VAL A 161 -11.95 -6.47 17.03
CA VAL A 161 -11.06 -6.66 15.86
C VAL A 161 -10.83 -5.33 15.14
N LYS A 162 -11.88 -4.53 14.91
CA LYS A 162 -11.75 -3.18 14.33
C LYS A 162 -10.86 -2.28 15.19
N LYS A 163 -10.99 -2.33 16.52
CA LYS A 163 -10.15 -1.56 17.46
C LYS A 163 -8.68 -1.97 17.38
N VAL A 164 -8.38 -3.26 17.24
CA VAL A 164 -7.02 -3.76 17.01
C VAL A 164 -6.46 -3.22 15.69
N LEU A 165 -7.20 -3.35 14.59
CA LEU A 165 -6.77 -2.87 13.27
C LEU A 165 -6.55 -1.36 13.25
N GLN A 166 -7.39 -0.58 13.94
CA GLN A 166 -7.20 0.85 14.09
C GLN A 166 -5.91 1.19 14.83
N ASN A 167 -5.62 0.51 15.94
CA ASN A 167 -4.35 0.71 16.66
C ASN A 167 -3.15 0.24 15.85
N LYS A 168 -3.30 -0.82 15.04
CA LYS A 168 -2.27 -1.30 14.13
C LYS A 168 -2.00 -0.32 13.00
N LYS A 169 -3.02 0.37 12.48
CA LYS A 169 -2.84 1.47 11.51
C LYS A 169 -2.04 2.61 12.12
N ILE A 170 -2.40 3.07 13.33
CA ILE A 170 -1.65 4.12 14.04
C ILE A 170 -0.19 3.70 14.26
N ALA A 171 0.04 2.46 14.69
CA ALA A 171 1.40 1.95 14.87
C ALA A 171 2.17 1.84 13.54
N MET A 172 1.48 1.62 12.41
CA MET A 172 2.11 1.63 11.09
C MET A 172 2.53 3.04 10.67
N ASP A 173 1.67 4.03 10.91
CA ASP A 173 2.01 5.44 10.66
C ASP A 173 3.25 5.84 11.48
N GLU A 174 3.27 5.52 12.78
CA GLU A 174 4.44 5.73 13.66
C GLU A 174 5.70 5.02 13.14
N PHE A 175 5.55 3.80 12.60
CA PHE A 175 6.67 3.04 12.02
C PHE A 175 7.23 3.66 10.74
N LEU A 176 6.38 4.22 9.88
CA LEU A 176 6.81 4.93 8.66
C LEU A 176 7.60 6.21 8.97
N MET A 177 7.20 6.90 10.02
CA MET A 177 7.88 8.10 10.51
C MET A 177 9.19 7.80 11.25
N SER A 178 9.43 6.54 11.63
CA SER A 178 10.62 6.14 12.38
C SER A 178 11.89 6.24 11.54
N GLU A 179 12.92 6.94 12.04
CA GLU A 179 14.23 7.07 11.40
C GLU A 179 14.85 5.71 11.01
N SER A 180 14.50 4.64 11.73
CA SER A 180 15.01 3.28 11.49
C SER A 180 14.58 2.65 10.16
N LEU A 181 13.61 3.23 9.44
CA LEU A 181 13.09 2.69 8.18
C LEU A 181 13.70 3.43 6.97
N PRO A 182 14.79 2.94 6.35
CA PRO A 182 15.43 3.63 5.24
C PRO A 182 14.57 3.57 3.96
N LEU A 183 14.90 4.46 3.01
CA LEU A 183 14.42 4.34 1.63
C LEU A 183 14.93 3.03 1.02
N ARG A 184 14.14 2.45 0.10
CA ARG A 184 14.56 1.27 -0.64
C ARG A 184 15.76 1.62 -1.56
N PRO A 185 16.76 0.74 -1.67
CA PRO A 185 17.86 0.94 -2.60
C PRO A 185 17.35 1.19 -4.03
N GLY A 186 17.91 2.22 -4.69
CA GLY A 186 17.56 2.61 -6.06
C GLY A 186 16.36 3.57 -6.18
N VAL A 187 15.63 3.89 -5.10
CA VAL A 187 14.53 4.87 -5.15
C VAL A 187 15.05 6.26 -5.52
N GLU A 188 16.16 6.68 -4.93
CA GLU A 188 16.76 7.99 -5.21
C GLU A 188 17.23 8.09 -6.66
N GLU A 189 17.97 7.07 -7.13
CA GLU A 189 18.43 6.95 -8.52
C GLU A 189 17.25 6.98 -9.50
N PHE A 190 16.19 6.21 -9.20
CA PHE A 190 14.97 6.19 -10.02
C PHE A 190 14.30 7.56 -10.12
N ILE A 191 14.22 8.31 -9.01
CA ILE A 191 13.65 9.66 -9.00
C ILE A 191 14.51 10.60 -9.86
N ASP A 192 15.82 10.53 -9.71
CA ASP A 192 16.75 11.35 -10.48
C ASP A 192 16.68 11.02 -11.98
N ASP A 193 16.62 9.74 -12.35
CA ASP A 193 16.48 9.28 -13.74
C ASP A 193 15.15 9.72 -14.36
N ALA A 194 14.03 9.52 -13.64
CA ALA A 194 12.72 9.96 -14.10
C ALA A 194 12.68 11.47 -14.34
N TYR A 195 13.30 12.24 -13.44
CA TYR A 195 13.43 13.69 -13.60
C TYR A 195 14.27 14.08 -14.82
N ASN A 196 15.41 13.40 -15.05
CA ASN A 196 16.28 13.65 -16.20
C ASN A 196 15.60 13.34 -17.55
N GLU A 197 14.70 12.36 -17.58
CA GLU A 197 13.85 12.02 -18.73
C GLU A 197 12.61 12.92 -18.86
N GLY A 198 12.43 13.90 -17.97
CA GLY A 198 11.27 14.80 -17.98
C GLY A 198 9.95 14.14 -17.59
N ILE A 199 10.01 12.99 -16.90
CA ILE A 199 8.84 12.24 -16.43
C ILE A 199 8.43 12.75 -15.04
N PRO A 200 7.21 13.28 -14.85
CA PRO A 200 6.74 13.71 -13.55
C PRO A 200 6.61 12.54 -12.57
N VAL A 201 7.15 12.73 -11.35
CA VAL A 201 7.01 11.79 -10.24
C VAL A 201 6.11 12.37 -9.17
N VAL A 202 5.13 11.58 -8.71
CA VAL A 202 4.18 11.95 -7.67
C VAL A 202 4.24 10.93 -6.53
N ILE A 203 4.40 11.38 -5.30
CA ILE A 203 4.33 10.55 -4.09
C ILE A 203 2.94 10.70 -3.46
N LEU A 204 2.29 9.58 -3.16
CA LEU A 204 0.95 9.55 -2.57
C LEU A 204 1.02 9.31 -1.06
N THR A 205 0.45 10.22 -0.26
CA THR A 205 0.42 10.13 1.21
C THR A 205 -0.99 10.26 1.80
N ALA A 206 -1.97 10.66 0.99
CA ALA A 206 -3.37 10.90 1.41
C ALA A 206 -4.18 9.65 1.83
N TYR A 207 -3.55 8.48 1.93
CA TYR A 207 -4.20 7.24 2.40
C TYR A 207 -4.18 7.10 3.94
N SER A 208 -3.37 7.93 4.60
CA SER A 208 -3.24 7.95 6.05
C SER A 208 -3.63 9.30 6.62
N LYS A 209 -4.23 9.28 7.83
CA LYS A 209 -4.53 10.49 8.59
C LYS A 209 -3.28 11.24 9.03
N SER A 210 -2.14 10.56 9.01
CA SER A 210 -0.83 11.15 9.28
C SER A 210 -0.04 11.39 7.98
N GLY A 211 -0.74 11.59 6.86
CA GLY A 211 -0.14 11.78 5.55
C GLY A 211 0.83 12.96 5.51
N ASP A 212 0.49 14.07 6.16
CA ASP A 212 1.36 15.26 6.26
C ASP A 212 2.65 14.98 7.03
N GLU A 213 2.59 14.20 8.11
CA GLU A 213 3.78 13.80 8.88
C GLU A 213 4.63 12.78 8.12
N ILE A 214 4.00 11.82 7.44
CA ILE A 214 4.68 10.86 6.57
C ILE A 214 5.38 11.60 5.42
N ALA A 215 4.70 12.55 4.77
CA ALA A 215 5.27 13.39 3.72
C ALA A 215 6.50 14.16 4.21
N ARG A 216 6.46 14.71 5.43
CA ARG A 216 7.61 15.39 6.04
C ARG A 216 8.79 14.44 6.26
N SER A 217 8.54 13.25 6.82
CA SER A 217 9.58 12.24 7.04
C SER A 217 10.22 11.79 5.71
N ILE A 218 9.42 11.62 4.65
CA ILE A 218 9.93 11.30 3.32
C ILE A 218 10.77 12.45 2.75
N ALA A 219 10.32 13.69 2.94
CA ALA A 219 11.05 14.87 2.48
C ALA A 219 12.41 15.04 3.15
N GLU A 220 12.49 14.74 4.45
CA GLU A 220 13.75 14.73 5.19
C GLU A 220 14.72 13.68 4.65
N ARG A 221 14.22 12.49 4.28
CA ARG A 221 15.05 11.39 3.77
C ARG A 221 15.52 11.59 2.33
N LEU A 222 14.66 12.12 1.46
CA LEU A 222 15.01 12.37 0.05
C LEU A 222 15.88 13.62 -0.12
N GLY A 223 15.80 14.55 0.84
CA GLY A 223 16.49 15.83 0.78
C GLY A 223 15.77 16.86 -0.12
N GLN A 224 16.04 18.13 0.14
CA GLN A 224 15.38 19.26 -0.53
C GLN A 224 15.61 19.28 -2.05
N GLU A 225 16.77 18.80 -2.51
CA GLU A 225 17.08 18.74 -3.94
C GLU A 225 16.06 17.88 -4.70
N ARG A 226 15.78 16.66 -4.22
CA ARG A 226 14.83 15.76 -4.88
C ARG A 226 13.39 16.14 -4.62
N ILE A 227 13.07 16.69 -3.46
CA ILE A 227 11.73 17.19 -3.18
C ILE A 227 11.33 18.31 -4.14
N SER A 228 12.26 19.15 -4.58
CA SER A 228 11.98 20.16 -5.61
C SER A 228 11.66 19.58 -7.00
N LYS A 229 12.02 18.31 -7.26
CA LYS A 229 11.85 17.60 -8.53
C LYS A 229 10.54 16.81 -8.62
N LEU A 230 9.83 16.62 -7.50
CA LEU A 230 8.64 15.77 -7.41
C LEU A 230 7.46 16.50 -6.77
N LYS A 231 6.27 15.90 -6.87
CA LYS A 231 5.06 16.37 -6.19
C LYS A 231 4.62 15.38 -5.11
N ILE A 232 4.35 15.87 -3.91
CA ILE A 232 3.67 15.06 -2.88
C ILE A 232 2.18 15.41 -2.91
N VAL A 233 1.33 14.40 -2.87
CA VAL A 233 -0.12 14.54 -2.76
C VAL A 233 -0.55 13.97 -1.40
N GLY A 234 -0.90 14.86 -0.49
CA GLY A 234 -1.46 14.56 0.82
C GLY A 234 -2.92 14.98 0.92
N ASP A 235 -3.44 15.03 2.16
CA ASP A 235 -4.85 15.30 2.42
C ASP A 235 -5.27 16.68 1.90
N LYS A 236 -4.41 17.69 2.05
CA LYS A 236 -4.68 19.06 1.57
C LYS A 236 -4.85 19.12 0.06
N GLU A 237 -3.98 18.46 -0.70
CA GLU A 237 -4.07 18.41 -2.15
C GLU A 237 -5.32 17.65 -2.61
N VAL A 238 -5.71 16.59 -1.88
CA VAL A 238 -6.93 15.85 -2.15
C VAL A 238 -8.17 16.68 -1.83
N ASP A 239 -8.24 17.36 -0.69
CA ASP A 239 -9.36 18.21 -0.31
C ASP A 239 -9.58 19.38 -1.27
N GLN A 240 -8.48 19.98 -1.76
CA GLN A 240 -8.52 21.05 -2.75
C GLN A 240 -8.85 20.56 -4.16
N SER A 241 -8.71 19.26 -4.43
CA SER A 241 -9.06 18.68 -5.72
C SER A 241 -10.55 18.80 -5.98
N LEU A 242 -10.94 18.77 -7.26
CA LEU A 242 -12.37 18.73 -7.65
C LEU A 242 -13.08 17.54 -7.00
N TYR A 243 -12.39 16.40 -6.89
CA TYR A 243 -12.93 15.22 -6.23
C TYR A 243 -13.18 15.47 -4.73
N GLY A 244 -12.21 16.04 -4.02
CA GLY A 244 -12.35 16.36 -2.60
C GLY A 244 -13.47 17.36 -2.33
N GLN A 245 -13.55 18.42 -3.13
CA GLN A 245 -14.64 19.40 -3.05
C GLN A 245 -16.01 18.74 -3.28
N LEU A 246 -16.12 17.86 -4.27
CA LEU A 246 -17.35 17.17 -4.58
C LEU A 246 -17.74 16.16 -3.48
N ALA A 247 -16.80 15.33 -3.04
CA ALA A 247 -17.01 14.33 -1.98
C ALA A 247 -17.40 14.95 -0.63
N ASN A 248 -16.86 16.15 -0.34
CA ASN A 248 -17.16 16.90 0.89
C ASN A 248 -18.40 17.80 0.75
N SER A 249 -18.92 18.02 -0.47
CA SER A 249 -20.17 18.75 -0.66
C SER A 249 -21.35 17.89 -0.22
N ASN A 250 -21.98 18.29 0.90
CA ASN A 250 -23.18 17.63 1.44
C ASN A 250 -24.44 17.80 0.56
N GLU A 251 -24.31 18.29 -0.68
CA GLU A 251 -25.41 18.87 -1.46
C GLU A 251 -25.90 18.06 -2.66
N PHE A 252 -25.33 16.89 -2.97
CA PHE A 252 -25.74 16.14 -4.16
C PHE A 252 -26.05 14.66 -3.87
N SER A 253 -27.23 14.39 -3.30
CA SER A 253 -27.78 13.02 -3.23
C SER A 253 -28.34 12.52 -4.57
N SER A 254 -28.46 13.38 -5.59
CA SER A 254 -28.87 13.01 -6.93
C SER A 254 -28.08 13.76 -8.00
N GLY A 255 -26.91 13.25 -8.39
CA GLY A 255 -26.13 13.82 -9.50
C GLY A 255 -24.60 13.65 -9.43
N MET A 256 -24.08 13.10 -8.33
CA MET A 256 -22.64 12.94 -8.09
C MET A 256 -21.89 12.24 -9.23
N ASP A 257 -22.41 11.10 -9.69
CA ASP A 257 -21.79 10.28 -10.73
C ASP A 257 -21.76 11.00 -12.08
N GLU A 258 -22.78 11.80 -12.38
CA GLU A 258 -22.87 12.55 -13.64
C GLU A 258 -21.90 13.74 -13.65
N GLN A 259 -21.72 14.42 -12.51
CA GLN A 259 -20.72 15.47 -12.34
C GLN A 259 -19.29 14.90 -12.40
N LEU A 260 -19.04 13.74 -11.77
CA LEU A 260 -17.78 13.01 -11.86
C LEU A 260 -17.44 12.66 -13.31
N ALA A 261 -18.40 12.10 -14.06
CA ALA A 261 -18.20 11.74 -15.45
C ALA A 261 -17.89 12.97 -16.32
N LYS A 262 -18.64 14.07 -16.16
CA LYS A 262 -18.43 15.32 -16.90
C LYS A 262 -17.06 15.94 -16.63
N GLU A 263 -16.62 15.98 -15.37
CA GLU A 263 -15.32 16.56 -15.03
C GLU A 263 -14.16 15.65 -15.40
N ALA A 264 -14.30 14.32 -15.31
CA ALA A 264 -13.29 13.38 -15.82
C ALA A 264 -13.06 13.58 -17.33
N ILE A 265 -14.14 13.73 -18.11
CA ILE A 265 -14.07 14.02 -19.54
C ILE A 265 -13.36 15.37 -19.81
N LYS A 266 -13.69 16.40 -19.02
CA LYS A 266 -13.09 17.73 -19.15
C LYS A 266 -11.62 17.79 -18.74
N ALA A 267 -11.21 17.02 -17.74
CA ALA A 267 -9.82 16.89 -17.33
C ALA A 267 -8.97 16.26 -18.44
N VAL A 268 -9.49 15.22 -19.10
CA VAL A 268 -8.86 14.63 -20.30
C VAL A 268 -8.73 15.65 -21.43
N GLN A 269 -9.75 16.51 -21.63
CA GLN A 269 -9.72 17.55 -22.66
C GLN A 269 -8.73 18.69 -22.35
N LYS A 270 -8.55 19.07 -21.07
CA LYS A 270 -7.62 20.14 -20.66
C LYS A 270 -6.14 19.78 -20.81
N VAL A 271 -5.79 18.50 -20.90
CA VAL A 271 -4.40 18.03 -21.10
C VAL A 271 -3.97 18.10 -22.58
N GLY A 272 -4.92 18.35 -23.48
CA GLY A 272 -4.70 18.46 -24.92
C GLY A 272 -4.77 19.90 -25.42
N TYR A 273 -3.82 20.75 -25.06
CA TYR A 273 -3.35 21.90 -25.85
C TYR A 273 -1.88 22.20 -25.49
#